data_AF-A0A1Z5L6N6-F1
#
_entry.id   AF-A0A1Z5L6N6-F1
#
_cell.length_a   1.000
_cell.length_b   1.000
_cell.length_c   1.000
_cell.angle_alpha   90.00
_cell.angle_beta   90.00
_cell.angle_gamma   90.00
#
_symmetry.space_group_name_H-M   'P 1'
#
loop_
_entity.id
_entity.type
_entity.pdbx_description
1 polymer ?
#
loop_
_entity_poly.entity_id
_entity_poly.type
_entity_poly.pdbx_seq_one_letter_code
_entity_poly.pdbx_strand_id
1 'polypeptide(L)'
;MNHSFTQYVVCELCNLNHNLGRKHVYSKKHQEIVRNVLTKFTKKIAEAKHCMKNPEVHDIRWEPDAKVWCYFCVSEVEKHERDRDLRVAVKCQSFLLHLTSAEHLAACKRFMWKNKISKGLVSQYVMEASLLDRCEKALKVAKEKYLQKVEALHRKVVKDISAMEACRKAALTAGWPTSQVCVRALLCA
;
A
#
# COMPACT_ATOMS: atom_id res chain seq x y z
N MET A 1 44.22 2.82 38.02
CA MET A 1 43.85 1.98 36.86
C MET A 1 42.66 2.66 36.17
N ASN A 2 42.88 3.30 35.03
CA ASN A 2 41.81 3.98 34.27
C ASN A 2 41.02 2.94 33.47
N HIS A 3 39.97 2.38 34.08
CA HIS A 3 38.96 1.66 33.31
C HIS A 3 38.14 2.68 32.53
N SER A 4 38.61 3.01 31.31
CA SER A 4 37.79 3.69 30.32
C SER A 4 36.63 2.75 29.97
N PHE A 5 35.46 2.98 30.57
CA PHE A 5 34.23 2.30 30.19
C PHE A 5 33.96 2.62 28.72
N THR A 6 34.31 1.69 27.83
CA THR A 6 34.04 1.83 26.41
C THR A 6 32.52 1.78 26.25
N GLN A 7 31.91 2.92 25.95
CA GLN A 7 30.45 3.01 25.84
C GLN A 7 30.01 2.32 24.53
N TYR A 8 29.63 1.06 24.66
CA TYR A 8 29.02 0.28 23.59
C TYR A 8 27.66 0.88 23.22
N VAL A 9 27.42 1.06 21.92
CA VAL A 9 26.15 1.61 21.40
C VAL A 9 25.61 0.67 20.33
N VAL A 10 24.38 0.19 20.54
CA VAL A 10 23.63 -0.57 19.54
C VAL A 10 23.11 0.38 18.46
N CYS A 11 23.35 0.03 17.20
CA CYS A 11 22.81 0.74 16.05
C CYS A 11 21.74 -0.09 15.36
N GLU A 12 20.51 0.43 15.29
CA GLU A 12 19.35 -0.22 14.65
C GLU A 12 19.56 -0.46 13.14
N LEU A 13 20.34 0.39 12.47
CA LEU A 13 20.62 0.24 11.03
C LEU A 13 21.71 -0.81 10.77
N CYS A 14 22.76 -0.83 11.60
CA CYS A 14 23.82 -1.82 11.48
C CYS A 14 23.43 -3.18 12.06
N ASN A 15 22.42 -3.21 12.94
CA ASN A 15 22.04 -4.34 13.79
C ASN A 15 23.24 -4.94 14.55
N LEU A 16 24.12 -4.06 15.03
CA LEU A 16 25.39 -4.42 15.68
C LEU A 16 25.65 -3.50 16.87
N ASN A 17 26.38 -4.04 17.85
CA ASN A 17 26.90 -3.26 18.96
C ASN A 17 28.29 -2.71 18.61
N HIS A 18 28.44 -1.38 18.60
CA HIS A 18 29.68 -0.73 18.21
C HIS A 18 30.50 -0.30 19.43
N ASN A 19 31.77 -0.70 19.46
CA ASN A 19 32.77 -0.26 20.45
C ASN A 19 33.27 1.18 20.24
N LEU A 20 33.00 1.77 19.07
CA LEU A 20 33.33 3.17 18.75
C LEU A 20 32.27 4.17 19.26
N GLY A 21 31.27 3.70 20.03
CA GLY A 21 30.17 4.51 20.53
C GLY A 21 29.49 5.30 19.42
N ARG A 22 29.19 6.59 19.66
CA ARG A 22 28.52 7.46 18.68
C ARG A 22 29.35 7.79 17.43
N LYS A 23 30.66 7.53 17.40
CA LYS A 23 31.51 7.83 16.24
C LYS A 23 31.33 6.85 15.08
N HIS A 24 30.74 5.67 15.31
CA HIS A 24 30.54 4.66 14.25
C HIS A 24 29.69 5.19 13.08
N VAL A 25 28.84 6.19 13.31
CA VAL A 25 28.00 6.79 12.26
C VAL A 25 28.82 7.39 11.12
N TYR A 26 30.09 7.74 11.35
CA TYR A 26 31.00 8.25 10.32
C TYR A 26 31.73 7.14 9.55
N SER A 27 31.59 5.87 9.96
CA SER A 27 32.24 4.75 9.29
C SER A 27 31.69 4.55 7.88
N LYS A 28 32.56 4.11 6.95
CA LYS A 28 32.18 3.82 5.56
C LYS A 28 31.03 2.80 5.49
N LYS A 29 31.10 1.75 6.31
CA LYS A 29 30.09 0.69 6.40
C LYS A 29 28.72 1.23 6.82
N HIS A 30 28.66 2.03 7.89
CA HIS A 30 27.40 2.65 8.32
C HIS A 30 26.79 3.53 7.24
N GLN A 31 27.62 4.40 6.64
CA GLN A 31 27.18 5.31 5.59
C GLN A 31 26.69 4.58 4.33
N GLU A 32 27.24 3.41 4.02
CA GLU A 32 26.75 2.56 2.95
C GLU A 32 25.39 1.93 3.25
N ILE A 33 25.19 1.42 4.46
CA ILE A 33 23.88 0.92 4.91
C ILE A 33 22.83 2.02 4.82
N VAL A 34 23.16 3.22 5.30
CA VAL A 34 22.29 4.40 5.22
C VAL A 34 21.92 4.71 3.77
N ARG A 35 22.90 4.76 2.85
CA ARG A 35 22.64 4.99 1.42
C ARG A 35 21.71 3.93 0.83
N ASN A 36 21.95 2.66 1.13
CA ASN A 36 21.12 1.56 0.63
C ASN A 36 19.67 1.65 1.14
N VAL A 37 19.48 2.00 2.42
CA VAL A 37 18.17 2.23 3.02
C VAL A 37 17.44 3.37 2.31
N LEU A 38 18.12 4.50 2.11
CA LEU A 38 17.57 5.65 1.40
C LEU A 38 17.18 5.29 -0.05
N THR A 39 18.07 4.65 -0.81
CA THR A 39 17.79 4.21 -2.19
C THR A 39 16.57 3.28 -2.26
N LYS A 40 16.47 2.30 -1.34
CA LYS A 40 15.30 1.40 -1.27
C LYS A 40 14.02 2.17 -0.97
N PHE A 41 14.07 3.14 -0.07
CA PHE A 41 12.90 3.91 0.30
C PHE A 41 12.45 4.88 -0.80
N THR A 42 13.40 5.49 -1.53
CA THR A 42 13.08 6.34 -2.69
C THR A 42 12.27 5.59 -3.74
N LYS A 43 12.56 4.31 -3.98
CA LYS A 43 11.76 3.47 -4.90
C LYS A 43 10.31 3.32 -4.43
N LYS A 44 10.10 3.11 -3.13
CA LYS A 44 8.76 3.02 -2.53
C LYS A 44 7.98 4.34 -2.67
N ILE A 45 8.65 5.47 -2.43
CA ILE A 45 8.04 6.80 -2.61
C ILE A 45 7.71 7.05 -4.09
N ALA A 46 8.58 6.64 -5.02
CA ALA A 46 8.32 6.80 -6.44
C ALA A 46 7.08 6.02 -6.90
N GLU A 47 6.90 4.79 -6.43
CA GLU A 47 5.67 4.00 -6.65
C GLU A 47 4.44 4.72 -6.11
N ALA A 48 4.51 5.24 -4.87
CA ALA A 48 3.41 5.96 -4.25
C ALA A 48 3.05 7.23 -5.05
N LYS A 49 4.05 8.03 -5.45
CA LYS A 49 3.87 9.22 -6.29
C LYS A 49 3.30 8.90 -7.68
N HIS A 50 3.58 7.71 -8.22
CA HIS A 50 2.95 7.26 -9.46
C HIS A 50 1.45 7.00 -9.25
N CYS A 51 1.09 6.33 -8.14
CA CYS A 51 -0.31 6.07 -7.77
C CYS A 51 -1.11 7.36 -7.54
N MET A 52 -0.47 8.44 -7.10
CA MET A 52 -1.11 9.76 -7.03
C MET A 52 -1.55 10.31 -8.38
N LYS A 53 -0.72 10.12 -9.42
CA LYS A 53 -0.99 10.62 -10.77
C LYS A 53 -2.05 9.77 -11.48
N ASN A 54 -2.09 8.48 -11.18
CA ASN A 54 -3.04 7.53 -11.73
C ASN A 54 -3.58 6.65 -10.60
N PRO A 55 -4.61 7.12 -9.87
CA PRO A 55 -5.19 6.36 -8.77
C PRO A 55 -5.80 5.05 -9.28
N GLU A 56 -5.40 3.95 -8.65
CA GLU A 56 -5.95 2.63 -8.92
C GLU A 56 -6.86 2.19 -7.76
N VAL A 57 -8.07 1.77 -8.11
CA VAL A 57 -9.06 1.23 -7.18
C VAL A 57 -9.31 -0.22 -7.55
N HIS A 58 -9.28 -1.08 -6.55
CA HIS A 58 -9.42 -2.52 -6.66
C HIS A 58 -10.50 -3.04 -5.71
N ASP A 59 -10.82 -4.32 -5.82
CA ASP A 59 -11.67 -5.00 -4.83
C ASP A 59 -11.00 -5.01 -3.46
N ILE A 60 -11.77 -4.97 -2.38
CA ILE A 60 -11.23 -4.98 -1.00
C ILE A 60 -10.30 -6.17 -0.70
N ARG A 61 -10.45 -7.28 -1.42
CA ARG A 61 -9.61 -8.50 -1.30
C ARG A 61 -8.29 -8.38 -2.04
N TRP A 62 -8.04 -7.30 -2.77
CA TRP A 62 -6.79 -7.07 -3.45
C TRP A 62 -5.67 -6.80 -2.44
N GLU A 63 -4.57 -7.55 -2.56
CA GLU A 63 -3.39 -7.53 -1.68
C GLU A 63 -3.75 -7.33 -0.20
N PRO A 64 -4.43 -8.30 0.46
CA PRO A 64 -4.76 -8.21 1.88
C PRO A 64 -3.48 -8.04 2.70
N ASP A 65 -3.52 -7.15 3.69
CA ASP A 65 -2.41 -6.88 4.62
C ASP A 65 -1.09 -6.41 3.97
N ALA A 66 -1.15 -5.83 2.77
CA ALA A 66 0.02 -5.20 2.17
C ALA A 66 0.53 -4.04 3.04
N LYS A 67 1.75 -4.19 3.56
CA LYS A 67 2.42 -3.19 4.41
C LYS A 67 3.76 -2.73 3.82
N VAL A 68 4.17 -1.54 4.24
CA VAL A 68 5.44 -0.93 3.91
C VAL A 68 6.20 -0.61 5.20
N TRP A 69 7.40 -1.19 5.33
CA TRP A 69 8.32 -0.77 6.40
C TRP A 69 8.86 0.65 6.13
N CYS A 70 8.65 1.56 7.09
CA CYS A 70 9.21 2.90 7.10
C CYS A 70 10.47 2.95 7.98
N TYR A 71 11.63 3.14 7.34
CA TYR A 71 12.91 3.21 8.05
C TYR A 71 13.08 4.48 8.92
N PHE A 72 12.32 5.52 8.63
CA PHE A 72 12.36 6.78 9.39
C PHE A 72 11.57 6.66 10.70
N CYS A 73 10.37 6.10 10.59
CA CYS A 73 9.44 5.91 11.71
C CYS A 73 9.72 4.62 12.49
N VAL A 74 10.50 3.70 11.91
CA VAL A 74 10.80 2.37 12.48
C VAL A 74 9.50 1.61 12.76
N SER A 75 8.59 1.65 11.79
CA SER A 75 7.25 1.09 11.92
C SER A 75 6.77 0.48 10.60
N GLU A 76 5.86 -0.50 10.72
CA GLU A 76 5.05 -0.95 9.59
C GLU A 76 3.92 0.05 9.34
N VAL A 77 3.67 0.35 8.07
CA VAL A 77 2.60 1.24 7.62
C VAL A 77 1.74 0.49 6.61
N GLU A 78 0.43 0.57 6.74
CA GLU A 78 -0.49 0.02 5.75
C GLU A 78 -0.23 0.64 4.37
N LYS A 79 -0.11 -0.19 3.34
CA LYS A 79 0.16 0.27 1.97
C LYS A 79 -1.11 0.84 1.34
N HIS A 80 -2.25 0.19 1.56
CA HIS A 80 -3.50 0.45 0.85
C HIS A 80 -4.58 0.92 1.81
N GLU A 81 -5.37 1.92 1.38
CA GLU A 81 -6.56 2.31 2.13
C GLU A 81 -7.68 1.34 1.77
N ARG A 82 -8.39 0.82 2.78
CA ARG A 82 -9.53 -0.08 2.57
C ARG A 82 -10.81 0.58 3.04
N ASP A 83 -11.76 0.65 2.13
CA ASP A 83 -13.11 1.15 2.39
C ASP A 83 -14.04 -0.07 2.45
N ARG A 84 -14.50 -0.40 3.67
CA ARG A 84 -15.33 -1.58 3.91
C ARG A 84 -16.76 -1.38 3.42
N ASP A 85 -17.25 -0.14 3.43
CA ASP A 85 -18.61 0.20 3.04
C ASP A 85 -18.77 0.09 1.52
N LEU A 86 -17.79 0.62 0.78
CA LEU A 86 -17.74 0.50 -0.68
C LEU A 86 -17.12 -0.82 -1.17
N ARG A 87 -16.56 -1.63 -0.25
CA ARG A 87 -15.80 -2.86 -0.53
C ARG A 87 -14.68 -2.66 -1.56
N VAL A 88 -13.96 -1.54 -1.45
CA VAL A 88 -12.83 -1.20 -2.34
C VAL A 88 -11.52 -1.05 -1.58
N ALA A 89 -10.41 -1.30 -2.29
CA ALA A 89 -9.06 -0.98 -1.84
C ALA A 89 -8.45 0.08 -2.77
N VAL A 90 -7.88 1.14 -2.19
CA VAL A 90 -7.17 2.19 -2.92
C VAL A 90 -5.67 1.96 -2.82
N LYS A 91 -5.02 1.80 -3.97
CA LYS A 91 -3.60 1.53 -4.06
C LYS A 91 -2.77 2.69 -3.49
N CYS A 92 -1.73 2.34 -2.72
CA CYS A 92 -0.76 3.23 -2.06
C CYS A 92 -1.32 4.36 -1.15
N GLN A 93 -2.63 4.47 -0.96
CA GLN A 93 -3.25 5.63 -0.33
C GLN A 93 -2.87 5.81 1.15
N SER A 94 -2.93 4.76 1.96
CA SER A 94 -2.51 4.83 3.37
C SER A 94 -1.02 5.19 3.52
N PHE A 95 -0.17 4.67 2.62
CA PHE A 95 1.25 5.04 2.62
C PHE A 95 1.48 6.50 2.21
N LEU A 96 0.69 7.03 1.27
CA LEU A 96 0.74 8.45 0.89
C LEU A 96 0.36 9.36 2.07
N LEU A 97 -0.71 9.04 2.79
CA LEU A 97 -1.14 9.79 3.98
C LEU A 97 -0.06 9.78 5.07
N HIS A 98 0.63 8.64 5.26
CA HIS A 98 1.77 8.57 6.16
C HIS A 98 2.90 9.53 5.76
N LEU A 99 3.24 9.60 4.47
CA LEU A 99 4.31 10.47 3.95
C LEU A 99 4.01 11.98 4.12
N THR A 100 2.74 12.34 4.28
CA THR A 100 2.29 13.72 4.54
C THR A 100 2.15 14.06 6.02
N SER A 101 2.25 13.05 6.91
CA SER A 101 2.07 13.26 8.35
C SER A 101 3.19 14.10 8.97
N ALA A 102 2.83 14.95 9.95
CA ALA A 102 3.80 15.72 10.72
C ALA A 102 4.76 14.81 11.52
N GLU A 103 4.27 13.65 11.97
CA GLU A 103 5.06 12.63 12.66
C GLU A 103 6.18 12.09 11.77
N HIS A 104 5.87 11.75 10.52
CA HIS A 104 6.86 11.28 9.55
C HIS A 104 7.88 12.37 9.19
N LEU A 105 7.45 13.63 9.05
CA LEU A 105 8.37 14.76 8.85
C LEU A 105 9.36 14.90 10.03
N ALA A 106 8.86 14.81 11.27
CA ALA A 106 9.70 14.84 12.45
C ALA A 106 10.66 13.65 12.50
N ALA A 107 10.18 12.45 12.15
CA ALA A 107 11.00 11.24 12.07
C ALA A 107 12.12 11.35 11.01
N CYS A 108 11.80 11.87 9.82
CA CYS A 108 12.77 12.16 8.78
C CYS A 108 13.88 13.12 9.28
N LYS A 109 13.49 14.24 9.90
CA LYS A 109 14.45 15.21 10.45
C LYS A 109 15.37 14.56 11.50
N ARG A 110 14.80 13.78 12.43
CA ARG A 110 15.57 13.03 13.45
C ARG A 110 16.53 12.03 12.81
N PHE A 111 16.06 11.27 11.82
CA PHE A 111 16.87 10.29 11.10
C PHE A 111 18.08 10.92 10.42
N MET A 112 17.88 12.04 9.70
CA MET A 112 18.98 12.74 9.04
C MET A 112 20.03 13.23 10.05
N TRP A 113 19.57 13.78 11.18
CA TRP A 113 20.46 14.24 12.25
C TRP A 113 21.22 13.10 12.95
N LYS A 114 20.55 11.98 13.22
CA LYS A 114 21.14 10.76 13.83
C LYS A 114 22.22 10.17 12.94
N ASN A 115 21.99 10.16 11.62
CA ASN A 115 22.87 9.54 10.63
C ASN A 115 23.85 10.50 9.93
N LYS A 116 23.89 11.77 10.36
CA LYS A 116 24.78 12.82 9.82
C LYS A 116 24.62 13.03 8.31
N ILE A 117 23.36 13.00 7.86
CA ILE A 117 22.96 13.26 6.49
C ILE A 117 22.55 14.73 6.35
N SER A 118 22.75 15.30 5.16
CA SER A 118 22.31 16.66 4.84
C SER A 118 20.82 16.84 5.07
N LYS A 119 20.45 17.90 5.80
CA LYS A 119 19.04 18.26 6.08
C LYS A 119 18.27 18.60 4.80
N GLY A 120 18.94 19.05 3.75
CA GLY A 120 18.32 19.39 2.47
C GLY A 120 17.68 18.20 1.76
N LEU A 121 18.05 16.96 2.12
CA LEU A 121 17.49 15.75 1.54
C LEU A 121 16.11 15.38 2.13
N VAL A 122 15.68 15.99 3.24
CA VAL A 122 14.39 15.66 3.89
C VAL A 122 13.22 15.84 2.93
N SER A 123 13.24 16.86 2.08
CA SER A 123 12.16 17.15 1.10
C SER A 123 11.96 16.02 0.09
N GLN A 124 12.95 15.15 -0.13
CA GLN A 124 12.81 14.00 -1.03
C GLN A 124 11.95 12.87 -0.41
N TYR A 125 11.86 12.83 0.92
CA TYR A 125 11.23 11.74 1.67
C TYR A 125 9.90 12.10 2.32
N VAL A 126 9.47 13.35 2.16
CA VAL A 126 8.20 13.88 2.69
C VAL A 126 7.36 14.35 1.52
N MET A 127 6.05 14.35 1.70
CA MET A 127 5.13 14.96 0.74
C MET A 127 4.39 16.14 1.35
N GLU A 128 4.10 17.12 0.50
CA GLU A 128 3.29 18.28 0.88
C GLU A 128 1.81 17.90 0.90
N ALA A 129 1.08 18.33 1.93
CA ALA A 129 -0.33 18.04 2.09
C ALA A 129 -1.18 18.60 0.93
N SER A 130 -0.80 19.74 0.35
CA SER A 130 -1.49 20.35 -0.80
C SER A 130 -1.50 19.47 -2.06
N LEU A 131 -0.61 18.48 -2.15
CA LEU A 131 -0.62 17.50 -3.23
C LEU A 131 -1.74 16.46 -3.08
N LEU A 132 -2.28 16.28 -1.86
CA LEU A 132 -3.40 15.39 -1.60
C LEU A 132 -4.70 15.92 -2.22
N ASP A 133 -4.96 17.23 -2.17
CA ASP A 133 -6.19 17.83 -2.69
C ASP A 133 -6.43 17.51 -4.18
N ARG A 134 -5.37 17.55 -4.99
CA ARG A 134 -5.44 17.17 -6.41
C ARG A 134 -5.66 15.66 -6.59
N CYS A 135 -5.07 14.86 -5.71
CA CYS A 135 -5.23 13.40 -5.74
C CYS A 135 -6.63 12.99 -5.31
N GLU A 136 -7.24 13.66 -4.34
CA GLU A 136 -8.58 13.36 -3.87
C GLU A 136 -9.62 13.47 -4.99
N LYS A 137 -9.52 14.50 -5.83
CA LYS A 137 -10.40 14.66 -7.00
C LYS A 137 -10.24 13.50 -7.99
N ALA A 138 -8.99 13.17 -8.35
CA ALA A 138 -8.71 12.05 -9.24
C ALA A 138 -9.14 10.71 -8.64
N LEU A 139 -9.00 10.56 -7.33
CA LEU A 139 -9.39 9.36 -6.58
C LEU A 139 -10.92 9.18 -6.55
N LYS A 140 -11.68 10.26 -6.35
CA LYS A 140 -13.16 10.22 -6.41
C LYS A 140 -13.62 9.70 -7.78
N VAL A 141 -13.08 10.27 -8.85
CA VAL A 141 -13.38 9.81 -10.23
C VAL A 141 -13.00 8.35 -10.44
N ALA A 142 -11.83 7.92 -9.94
CA ALA A 142 -11.39 6.53 -10.04
C ALA A 142 -12.31 5.56 -9.27
N LYS A 143 -12.74 5.94 -8.05
CA LYS A 143 -13.70 5.16 -7.24
C LYS A 143 -15.04 5.04 -7.97
N GLU A 144 -15.61 6.14 -8.44
CA GLU A 144 -16.88 6.13 -9.20
C GLU A 144 -16.80 5.25 -10.44
N LYS A 145 -15.74 5.41 -11.25
CA LYS A 145 -15.53 4.58 -12.45
C LYS A 145 -15.42 3.09 -12.11
N TYR A 146 -14.73 2.75 -11.03
CA TYR A 146 -14.62 1.37 -10.57
C TYR A 146 -15.99 0.81 -10.14
N LEU A 147 -16.73 1.56 -9.31
CA LEU A 147 -18.05 1.16 -8.84
C LEU A 147 -19.04 0.97 -9.99
N GLN A 148 -19.07 1.89 -10.96
CA GLN A 148 -19.91 1.76 -12.16
C GLN A 148 -19.58 0.48 -12.95
N LYS A 149 -18.29 0.13 -13.09
CA LYS A 149 -17.85 -1.11 -13.73
C LYS A 149 -18.32 -2.34 -12.95
N VAL A 150 -18.17 -2.33 -11.63
CA VAL A 150 -18.61 -3.43 -10.76
C VAL A 150 -20.13 -3.61 -10.81
N GLU A 151 -20.90 -2.52 -10.73
CA GLU A 151 -22.35 -2.56 -10.88
C GLU A 151 -22.79 -3.09 -12.24
N ALA A 152 -22.14 -2.67 -13.33
CA ALA A 152 -22.45 -3.17 -14.65
C ALA A 152 -22.22 -4.69 -14.75
N LEU A 153 -21.14 -5.19 -14.13
CA LEU A 153 -20.87 -6.61 -14.06
C LEU A 153 -21.92 -7.33 -13.20
N HIS A 154 -22.27 -6.80 -12.03
CA HIS A 154 -23.33 -7.37 -11.19
C HIS A 154 -24.67 -7.43 -11.91
N ARG A 155 -25.07 -6.36 -12.63
CA ARG A 155 -26.29 -6.36 -13.44
C ARG A 155 -26.28 -7.44 -14.51
N LYS A 156 -25.13 -7.70 -15.14
CA LYS A 156 -24.98 -8.78 -16.12
C LYS A 156 -25.15 -10.15 -15.44
N VAL A 157 -24.43 -10.39 -14.35
CA VAL A 157 -24.52 -11.64 -13.57
C VAL A 157 -25.94 -11.92 -13.11
N VAL A 158 -26.67 -10.91 -12.60
CA VAL A 158 -28.07 -11.07 -12.19
C VAL A 158 -28.97 -11.48 -13.37
N LYS A 159 -28.78 -10.88 -14.55
CA LYS A 159 -29.53 -11.25 -15.76
C LYS A 159 -29.24 -12.68 -16.18
N ASP A 160 -27.96 -13.08 -16.18
CA ASP A 160 -27.53 -14.42 -16.57
C ASP A 160 -28.12 -15.47 -15.61
N ILE A 161 -28.06 -15.22 -14.29
CA ILE A 161 -28.70 -16.08 -13.28
C ILE A 161 -30.22 -16.18 -13.51
N SER A 162 -30.89 -15.05 -13.75
CA SER A 162 -32.35 -15.04 -13.97
C SER A 162 -32.73 -15.82 -15.24
N ALA A 163 -31.94 -15.71 -16.31
CA ALA A 163 -32.14 -16.47 -17.54
C ALA A 163 -31.93 -17.97 -17.31
N MET A 164 -30.85 -18.35 -16.62
CA MET A 164 -30.58 -19.74 -16.25
C MET A 164 -31.72 -20.34 -15.41
N GLU A 165 -32.25 -19.59 -14.44
CA GLU A 165 -33.38 -20.01 -13.62
C GLU A 165 -34.67 -20.18 -14.43
N ALA A 166 -34.95 -19.28 -15.38
CA ALA A 166 -36.09 -19.38 -16.27
C ALA A 166 -35.98 -20.62 -17.18
N CYS A 167 -34.82 -20.85 -17.80
CA CYS A 167 -34.55 -22.05 -18.60
C CYS A 167 -34.68 -23.34 -17.79
N ARG A 168 -34.16 -23.34 -16.55
CA ARG A 168 -34.31 -24.46 -15.61
C ARG A 168 -35.77 -24.76 -15.30
N LYS A 169 -36.57 -23.73 -15.00
CA LYS A 169 -38.02 -23.88 -14.74
C LYS A 169 -38.75 -24.43 -15.97
N ALA A 170 -38.46 -23.91 -17.17
CA ALA A 170 -39.06 -24.36 -18.42
C ALA A 170 -38.76 -25.85 -18.72
N ALA A 171 -37.51 -26.29 -18.50
CA ALA A 171 -37.13 -27.69 -18.70
C ALA A 171 -37.85 -28.64 -17.73
N LEU A 172 -38.00 -28.23 -16.46
CA LEU A 172 -38.77 -28.99 -15.47
C LEU A 172 -40.25 -29.08 -15.85
N THR A 173 -40.87 -27.98 -16.29
CA THR A 173 -42.27 -27.98 -16.74
C THR A 173 -42.50 -28.83 -17.99
N ALA A 174 -41.46 -28.98 -18.83
CA ALA A 174 -41.50 -29.83 -20.02
C ALA A 174 -41.23 -31.33 -19.72
N GLY A 175 -41.12 -31.73 -18.45
CA GLY A 175 -40.99 -33.14 -18.04
C GLY A 175 -39.60 -33.74 -18.20
N TRP A 176 -38.55 -32.91 -18.30
CA TRP A 176 -37.19 -33.42 -18.46
C TRP A 176 -36.66 -34.02 -17.16
N PRO A 177 -35.90 -35.14 -17.22
CA PRO A 177 -35.24 -35.71 -16.04
C PRO A 177 -34.30 -34.70 -15.39
N THR A 178 -34.31 -34.60 -14.06
CA THR A 178 -33.50 -33.63 -13.29
C THR A 178 -32.01 -33.70 -13.62
N SER A 179 -31.51 -34.87 -14.03
CA SER A 179 -30.13 -35.10 -14.48
C SER A 179 -29.76 -34.37 -15.78
N GLN A 180 -30.73 -34.07 -16.65
CA GLN A 180 -30.51 -33.37 -17.93
C GLN A 180 -30.81 -31.86 -17.86
N VAL A 181 -31.54 -31.42 -16.83
CA VAL A 181 -31.94 -30.01 -16.62
C VAL A 181 -30.73 -29.10 -16.37
N CYS A 182 -29.72 -29.56 -15.61
CA CYS A 182 -28.51 -28.76 -15.34
C CYS A 182 -27.66 -28.53 -16.61
N VAL A 183 -27.55 -29.54 -17.48
CA VAL A 183 -26.77 -29.44 -18.73
C VAL A 183 -27.42 -28.47 -19.71
N ARG A 184 -28.76 -28.46 -19.79
CA ARG A 184 -29.49 -27.52 -20.66
C ARG A 184 -29.45 -26.09 -20.14
N ALA A 185 -29.54 -25.89 -18.83
CA ALA A 185 -29.43 -24.56 -18.23
C ALA A 185 -28.07 -23.90 -18.49
N LEU A 186 -26.99 -24.69 -18.61
CA LEU A 186 -25.67 -24.21 -19.01
C LEU A 186 -25.55 -23.89 -20.51
N LEU A 187 -26.33 -24.55 -21.38
CA LEU A 187 -26.33 -24.33 -22.83
C LEU A 187 -27.16 -23.10 -23.26
N CYS A 188 -27.95 -22.53 -22.35
CA CYS A 188 -28.76 -21.33 -22.59
C CYS A 188 -28.09 -20.03 -22.11
N ALA A 189 -26.93 -20.10 -21.46
CA ALA A 189 -26.12 -18.97 -21.01
C ALA A 189 -25.03 -18.63 -22.04
#